data_AF-A0A9P0MLZ6-F1
#
_entry.id   AF-A0A9P0MLZ6-F1
#
_cell.length_a   1.000
_cell.length_b   1.000
_cell.length_c   1.000
_cell.angle_alpha   90.00
_cell.angle_beta   90.00
_cell.angle_gamma   90.00
#
_symmetry.space_group_name_H-M   'P 1'
#
loop_
_entity.id
_entity.type
_entity.pdbx_description
1 polymer ?
#
loop_
_entity_poly.entity_id
_entity_poly.type
_entity_poly.pdbx_seq_one_letter_code
_entity_poly.pdbx_strand_id
1 'polypeptide(L)'
;MKMARKKNVKPKKRATIDKQQQRSQRQKKNQSKSSTKRKVSFSNAIKRIGKHVVAQKPTTFGEAVLVALREAQNLKKGVRKPPNRIVKIPKKGGVLPLIPIFAGLSALGALSGGAAGIAKAVSDANSAKQQLQESQRHNKMMEAVALGKGMFLRPCKTGMRLFLQPYTN
;
A
#
# COMPACT_ATOMS: atom_id res chain seq x y z
N MET A 1 68.47 37.21 66.42
CA MET A 1 68.20 36.18 65.38
C MET A 1 66.70 36.05 65.17
N LYS A 2 66.16 36.38 63.99
CA LYS A 2 64.72 36.31 63.68
C LYS A 2 64.41 34.99 62.95
N MET A 3 63.59 34.13 63.54
CA MET A 3 63.08 32.94 62.85
C MET A 3 61.82 33.30 62.04
N ALA A 4 61.90 33.11 60.72
CA ALA A 4 60.79 33.32 59.80
C ALA A 4 59.87 32.08 59.75
N ARG A 5 58.61 32.25 60.17
CA ARG A 5 57.56 31.23 60.10
C ARG A 5 57.03 31.13 58.66
N LYS A 6 57.40 30.07 57.94
CA LYS A 6 56.92 29.76 56.58
C LYS A 6 55.45 29.31 56.66
N LYS A 7 54.50 30.20 56.31
CA LYS A 7 53.08 29.84 56.20
C LYS A 7 52.87 29.01 54.94
N ASN A 8 52.54 27.73 55.11
CA ASN A 8 52.15 26.82 54.04
C ASN A 8 50.71 27.15 53.59
N VAL A 9 50.59 27.93 52.53
CA VAL A 9 49.30 28.25 51.90
C VAL A 9 48.93 27.08 50.97
N LYS A 10 48.01 26.23 51.43
CA LYS A 10 47.40 25.20 50.59
C LYS A 10 46.74 25.85 49.36
N PRO A 11 46.98 25.36 48.12
CA PRO A 11 46.37 25.95 46.94
C PRO A 11 44.87 25.66 46.88
N LYS A 12 44.06 26.72 47.03
CA LYS A 12 42.58 26.78 46.87
C LYS A 12 42.07 26.47 45.44
N LYS A 13 42.86 25.80 44.59
CA LYS A 13 42.55 25.66 43.15
C LYS A 13 41.82 24.37 42.75
N ARG A 14 41.67 23.38 43.65
CA ARG A 14 41.00 22.10 43.29
C ARG A 14 39.47 22.13 43.41
N ALA A 15 38.91 22.89 44.37
CA ALA A 15 37.45 22.87 44.63
C ALA A 15 36.58 23.56 43.57
N THR A 16 37.16 24.42 42.74
CA THR A 16 36.44 25.15 41.68
C THR A 16 36.24 24.33 40.41
N ILE A 17 37.18 23.42 40.10
CA ILE A 17 37.14 22.59 38.88
C ILE A 17 36.00 21.56 39.00
N ASP A 18 35.84 20.92 40.16
CA ASP A 18 34.77 19.94 40.39
C ASP A 18 33.36 20.56 40.34
N LYS A 19 33.20 21.79 40.85
CA LYS A 19 31.91 22.51 40.78
C LYS A 19 31.55 22.93 39.35
N GLN A 20 32.52 23.27 38.51
CA GLN A 20 32.28 23.56 37.09
C GLN A 20 31.94 22.30 36.30
N GLN A 21 32.61 21.18 36.57
CA GLN A 21 32.29 19.90 35.94
C GLN A 21 30.90 19.40 36.36
N GLN A 22 30.52 19.53 37.63
CA GLN A 22 29.18 19.17 38.11
C GLN A 22 28.07 20.11 37.57
N ARG A 23 28.33 21.41 37.40
CA ARG A 23 27.38 22.34 36.74
C ARG A 23 27.19 22.01 35.26
N SER A 24 28.26 21.66 34.54
CA SER A 24 28.20 21.19 33.15
C SER A 24 27.37 19.91 33.00
N GLN A 25 27.58 18.93 33.89
CA GLN A 25 26.80 17.70 33.88
C GLN A 25 25.32 17.92 34.27
N ARG A 26 25.02 18.83 35.21
CA ARG A 26 23.64 19.21 35.55
C ARG A 26 22.95 20.01 34.42
N GLN A 27 23.67 20.86 33.69
CA GLN A 27 23.12 21.58 32.54
C GLN A 27 22.83 20.63 31.37
N LYS A 28 23.69 19.64 31.10
CA LYS A 28 23.40 18.58 30.13
C LYS A 28 22.18 17.74 30.51
N LYS A 29 21.94 17.51 31.81
CA LYS A 29 20.79 16.73 32.31
C LYS A 29 19.46 17.50 32.27
N ASN A 30 19.48 18.84 32.21
CA ASN A 30 18.27 19.68 32.18
C ASN A 30 17.81 20.08 30.78
N GLN A 31 18.68 20.04 29.76
CA GLN A 31 18.27 20.29 28.36
C GLN A 31 17.41 19.17 27.76
N SER A 32 17.36 17.98 28.38
CA SER A 32 16.53 16.86 27.93
C SER A 32 15.07 16.94 28.38
N LYS A 33 14.70 17.93 29.22
CA LYS A 33 13.36 18.02 29.83
C LYS A 33 12.38 18.95 29.11
N SER A 34 12.79 19.62 28.04
CA SER A 34 11.89 20.40 27.19
C SER A 34 11.92 19.86 25.76
N SER A 35 11.15 18.81 25.52
CA SER A 35 10.76 18.48 24.14
C SER A 35 9.25 18.39 24.09
N THR A 36 8.61 19.48 23.66
CA THR A 36 7.31 19.42 22.99
C THR A 36 7.38 18.21 22.06
N LYS A 37 6.54 17.18 22.29
CA LYS A 37 6.58 15.88 21.58
C LYS A 37 6.58 16.11 20.06
N ARG A 38 7.76 16.29 19.45
CA ARG A 38 7.89 16.53 18.02
C ARG A 38 7.52 15.23 17.33
N LYS A 39 6.40 15.24 16.60
CA LYS A 39 5.97 14.11 15.78
C LYS A 39 7.14 13.61 14.92
N VAL A 40 7.42 12.32 14.97
CA VAL A 40 8.54 11.66 14.28
C VAL A 40 8.28 11.67 12.77
N SER A 41 9.32 11.89 11.96
CA SER A 41 9.21 11.73 10.51
C SER A 41 9.05 10.24 10.15
N PHE A 42 8.40 9.96 9.02
CA PHE A 42 8.19 8.60 8.54
C PHE A 42 9.51 7.82 8.39
N SER A 43 10.56 8.42 7.83
CA SER A 43 11.88 7.80 7.69
C SER A 43 12.49 7.42 9.05
N ASN A 44 12.34 8.29 10.06
CA ASN A 44 12.83 8.00 11.41
C ASN A 44 11.98 6.93 12.13
N ALA A 45 10.69 6.82 11.81
CA ALA A 45 9.84 5.74 12.30
C ALA A 45 10.25 4.39 11.71
N ILE A 46 10.50 4.31 10.40
CA ILE A 46 11.00 3.09 9.74
C ILE A 46 12.32 2.63 10.37
N LYS A 47 13.27 3.55 10.58
CA LYS A 47 14.55 3.22 11.23
C LYS A 47 14.39 2.65 12.64
N ARG A 48 13.38 3.11 13.41
CA ARG A 48 13.09 2.59 14.75
C ARG A 48 12.47 1.20 14.70
N ILE A 49 11.51 1.00 13.80
CA ILE A 49 10.87 -0.30 13.59
C ILE A 49 11.92 -1.33 13.17
N GLY A 50 12.79 -0.98 12.22
CA GLY A 50 13.89 -1.86 11.78
C GLY A 50 14.83 -2.27 12.92
N LYS A 51 15.21 -1.32 13.79
CA LYS A 51 16.02 -1.64 14.99
C LYS A 51 15.30 -2.60 15.93
N HIS A 52 13.99 -2.45 16.09
CA HIS A 52 13.19 -3.30 16.98
C HIS A 52 13.00 -4.71 16.40
N VAL A 53 12.80 -4.83 15.10
CA VAL A 53 12.73 -6.13 14.40
C VAL A 53 14.08 -6.86 14.49
N VAL A 54 15.19 -6.15 14.28
CA VAL A 54 16.54 -6.74 14.42
C VAL A 54 16.82 -7.18 15.85
N ALA A 55 16.35 -6.44 16.86
CA ALA A 55 16.50 -6.82 18.27
C ALA A 55 15.70 -8.09 18.64
N GLN A 56 14.52 -8.29 18.03
CA GLN A 56 13.63 -9.42 18.30
C GLN A 56 14.03 -10.72 17.58
N LYS A 57 14.90 -10.66 16.56
CA LYS A 57 15.39 -11.81 15.77
C LYS A 57 14.28 -12.83 15.40
N PRO A 58 13.24 -12.41 14.65
CA PRO A 58 12.16 -13.30 14.24
C PRO A 58 12.71 -14.45 13.37
N THR A 59 12.21 -15.65 13.60
CA THR A 59 12.67 -16.87 12.92
C THR A 59 12.04 -17.01 11.53
N THR A 60 10.80 -16.53 11.41
CA THR A 60 10.00 -16.60 10.18
C THR A 60 9.63 -15.20 9.72
N PHE A 61 9.50 -15.02 8.40
CA PHE A 61 9.10 -13.75 7.80
C PHE A 61 7.76 -13.22 8.36
N GLY A 62 6.78 -14.11 8.60
CA GLY A 62 5.49 -13.75 9.18
C GLY A 62 5.60 -13.12 10.57
N GLU A 63 6.49 -13.65 11.43
CA GLU A 63 6.76 -13.08 12.76
C GLU A 63 7.41 -11.69 12.64
N ALA A 64 8.32 -11.52 11.69
CA ALA A 64 8.96 -10.23 11.43
C ALA A 64 7.94 -9.16 11.05
N VAL A 65 6.97 -9.52 10.21
CA VAL A 65 5.86 -8.65 9.81
C VAL A 65 4.98 -8.30 11.02
N LEU A 66 4.62 -9.28 11.85
CA LEU A 66 3.79 -9.04 13.04
C LEU A 66 4.50 -8.11 14.05
N VAL A 67 5.79 -8.32 14.30
CA VAL A 67 6.60 -7.47 15.18
C VAL A 67 6.69 -6.05 14.62
N ALA A 68 6.92 -5.91 13.31
CA ALA A 68 6.98 -4.62 12.65
C ALA A 68 5.63 -3.87 12.73
N LEU A 69 4.51 -4.57 12.54
CA LEU A 69 3.17 -4.00 12.63
C LEU A 69 2.84 -3.54 14.05
N ARG A 70 3.19 -4.33 15.06
CA ARG A 70 2.97 -3.98 16.47
C ARG A 70 3.71 -2.69 16.84
N GLU A 71 4.96 -2.57 16.41
CA GLU A 71 5.75 -1.36 16.59
C GLU A 71 5.21 -0.17 15.80
N ALA A 72 4.76 -0.39 14.56
CA ALA A 72 4.14 0.65 13.75
C ALA A 72 2.85 1.19 14.39
N GLN A 73 2.05 0.34 15.03
CA GLN A 73 0.84 0.73 15.76
C GLN A 73 1.17 1.61 16.98
N ASN A 74 2.23 1.26 17.73
CA ASN A 74 2.71 2.07 18.86
C ASN A 74 3.17 3.47 18.41
N LEU A 75 3.76 3.57 17.22
CA LEU A 75 4.25 4.83 16.65
C LEU A 75 3.16 5.66 15.95
N LYS A 76 2.01 5.07 15.61
CA LYS A 76 0.93 5.70 14.80
C LYS A 76 0.45 7.05 15.33
N LYS A 77 0.41 7.24 16.66
CA LYS A 77 -0.02 8.51 17.30
C LYS A 77 1.03 9.62 17.19
N GLY A 78 2.29 9.27 16.89
CA GLY A 78 3.42 10.18 16.89
C GLY A 78 4.02 10.47 15.52
N VAL A 79 3.61 9.81 14.43
CA VAL A 79 4.21 10.02 13.09
C VAL A 79 3.53 11.17 12.34
N ARG A 80 4.33 12.06 11.73
CA ARG A 80 3.81 13.10 10.81
C ARG A 80 3.31 12.43 9.54
N LYS A 81 2.02 12.62 9.21
CA LYS A 81 1.48 12.20 7.91
C LYS A 81 2.21 12.99 6.81
N PRO A 82 2.64 12.35 5.72
CA PRO A 82 3.20 13.09 4.59
C PRO A 82 2.15 14.08 4.06
N PRO A 83 2.55 15.27 3.60
CA PRO A 83 1.62 16.22 3.02
C PRO A 83 0.97 15.62 1.76
N ASN A 84 -0.35 15.74 1.63
CA ASN A 84 -1.05 15.39 0.39
C ASN A 84 -0.54 16.28 -0.73
N ARG A 85 0.29 15.72 -1.63
CA ARG A 85 0.81 16.43 -2.80
C ARG A 85 -0.28 16.45 -3.88
N ILE A 86 -1.15 17.47 -3.83
CA ILE A 86 -2.16 17.70 -4.87
C ILE A 86 -1.45 18.39 -6.04
N VAL A 87 -1.03 17.62 -7.04
CA VAL A 87 -0.52 18.15 -8.31
C VAL A 87 -1.73 18.59 -9.14
N LYS A 88 -1.85 19.88 -9.45
CA LYS A 88 -2.92 20.40 -10.33
C LYS A 88 -2.67 19.88 -11.75
N ILE A 89 -3.53 18.98 -12.22
CA ILE A 89 -3.41 18.35 -13.54
C ILE A 89 -3.99 19.30 -14.60
N PRO A 90 -3.22 19.70 -15.63
CA PRO A 90 -3.72 20.51 -16.73
C PRO A 90 -4.75 19.72 -17.57
N LYS A 91 -5.90 20.33 -17.86
CA LYS A 91 -7.06 19.68 -18.49
C LYS A 91 -6.94 19.48 -20.01
N LYS A 92 -5.82 19.82 -20.65
CA LYS A 92 -5.69 19.79 -22.12
C LYS A 92 -4.35 19.18 -22.56
N GLY A 93 -4.44 18.02 -23.22
CA GLY A 93 -3.43 17.47 -24.14
C GLY A 93 -2.38 16.52 -23.53
N GLY A 94 -2.42 15.24 -23.92
CA GLY A 94 -1.39 14.22 -23.60
C GLY A 94 -1.93 13.02 -22.82
N VAL A 95 -1.14 11.96 -22.61
CA VAL A 95 -1.46 10.70 -21.88
C VAL A 95 -1.83 10.94 -20.39
N LEU A 96 -1.84 12.19 -19.94
CA LEU A 96 -2.18 12.60 -18.57
C LEU A 96 -3.63 12.33 -18.10
N PRO A 97 -4.67 12.15 -18.94
CA PRO A 97 -5.96 11.63 -18.50
C PRO A 97 -5.95 10.12 -18.24
N LEU A 98 -5.06 9.39 -18.91
CA LEU A 98 -4.91 7.95 -18.71
C LEU A 98 -4.23 7.65 -17.37
N ILE A 99 -3.19 8.41 -16.98
CA ILE A 99 -2.44 8.17 -15.74
C ILE A 99 -3.35 8.18 -14.47
N PRO A 100 -4.29 9.12 -14.28
CA PRO A 100 -5.23 9.14 -13.16
C PRO A 100 -6.28 8.03 -13.23
N ILE A 101 -6.72 7.64 -14.42
CA ILE A 101 -7.69 6.55 -14.60
C ILE A 101 -7.02 5.22 -14.29
N PHE A 102 -5.82 4.98 -14.82
CA PHE A 102 -5.03 3.79 -14.50
C PHE A 102 -4.57 3.80 -13.04
N ALA A 103 -4.11 4.94 -12.50
CA ALA A 103 -3.77 5.03 -11.08
C ALA A 103 -5.00 4.83 -10.19
N GLY A 104 -6.16 5.36 -10.60
CA GLY A 104 -7.44 5.18 -9.92
C GLY A 104 -7.94 3.74 -9.98
N LEU A 105 -7.84 3.08 -11.13
CA LEU A 105 -8.18 1.66 -11.33
C LEU A 105 -7.18 0.73 -10.64
N SER A 106 -5.88 1.04 -10.65
CA SER A 106 -4.86 0.28 -9.92
C SER A 106 -5.00 0.44 -8.41
N ALA A 107 -5.30 1.66 -7.94
CA ALA A 107 -5.60 1.90 -6.54
C ALA A 107 -6.94 1.26 -6.12
N LEU A 108 -7.95 1.30 -6.99
CA LEU A 108 -9.23 0.64 -6.76
C LEU A 108 -9.07 -0.88 -6.77
N GLY A 109 -8.26 -1.45 -7.67
CA GLY A 109 -7.91 -2.86 -7.69
C GLY A 109 -7.10 -3.29 -6.47
N ALA A 110 -6.21 -2.44 -5.95
CA ALA A 110 -5.51 -2.67 -4.69
C ALA A 110 -6.42 -2.52 -3.45
N LEU A 111 -7.42 -1.64 -3.51
CA LEU A 111 -8.40 -1.41 -2.44
C LEU A 111 -9.50 -2.48 -2.42
N SER A 112 -9.97 -2.91 -3.58
CA SER A 112 -10.89 -4.04 -3.75
C SER A 112 -10.17 -5.39 -3.67
N GLY A 113 -8.83 -5.40 -3.69
CA GLY A 113 -7.96 -6.58 -3.70
C GLY A 113 -7.91 -7.41 -2.41
N GLY A 114 -8.92 -7.29 -1.55
CA GLY A 114 -9.21 -8.35 -0.58
C GLY A 114 -9.83 -9.56 -1.30
N ALA A 115 -9.76 -10.74 -0.68
CA ALA A 115 -10.29 -11.99 -1.26
C ALA A 115 -11.74 -11.87 -1.81
N ALA A 116 -12.56 -11.03 -1.17
CA ALA A 116 -13.94 -10.78 -1.60
C ALA A 116 -14.07 -10.07 -2.95
N GLY A 117 -13.19 -9.10 -3.26
CA GLY A 117 -13.25 -8.38 -4.54
C GLY A 117 -12.74 -9.21 -5.71
N ILE A 118 -11.76 -10.09 -5.46
CA ILE A 118 -11.29 -11.05 -6.48
C ILE A 118 -12.38 -12.09 -6.76
N ALA A 119 -13.02 -12.65 -5.72
CA ALA A 119 -14.12 -13.62 -5.91
C ALA A 119 -15.28 -13.02 -6.71
N LYS A 120 -15.66 -11.77 -6.43
CA LYS A 120 -16.69 -11.05 -7.17
C LYS A 120 -16.28 -10.77 -8.61
N ALA A 121 -15.05 -10.30 -8.84
CA ALA A 121 -14.53 -10.07 -10.18
C ALA A 121 -14.47 -11.34 -11.04
N VAL A 122 -14.16 -12.50 -10.44
CA VAL A 122 -14.17 -13.79 -11.14
C VAL A 122 -15.60 -14.21 -11.49
N SER A 123 -16.54 -14.05 -10.56
CA SER A 123 -17.96 -14.33 -10.81
C SER A 123 -18.52 -13.45 -11.92
N ASP A 124 -18.24 -12.15 -11.87
CA ASP A 124 -18.69 -11.17 -12.86
C ASP A 124 -18.03 -11.39 -14.24
N ALA A 125 -16.76 -11.81 -14.26
CA ALA A 125 -16.08 -12.18 -15.51
C ALA A 125 -16.67 -13.45 -16.14
N ASN A 126 -17.05 -14.44 -15.33
CA ASN A 126 -17.64 -15.67 -15.82
C ASN A 126 -19.07 -15.44 -16.34
N SER A 127 -19.88 -14.64 -15.65
CA SER A 127 -21.23 -14.28 -16.13
C SER A 127 -21.17 -13.46 -17.43
N ALA A 128 -20.23 -12.53 -17.55
CA ALA A 128 -20.03 -11.76 -18.78
C ALA A 128 -19.61 -12.66 -19.96
N LYS A 129 -18.72 -13.65 -19.72
CA LYS A 129 -18.35 -14.64 -20.75
C LYS A 129 -19.54 -15.47 -21.22
N GLN A 130 -20.38 -15.92 -20.28
CA GLN A 130 -21.59 -16.68 -20.61
C GLN A 130 -22.56 -15.84 -21.45
N GLN A 131 -22.80 -14.58 -21.06
CA GLN A 131 -23.66 -13.66 -21.83
C GLN A 131 -23.11 -13.40 -23.23
N LEU A 132 -21.79 -13.25 -23.39
CA LEU A 132 -21.18 -13.10 -24.71
C LEU A 132 -21.34 -14.36 -25.56
N GLN A 133 -21.14 -15.54 -24.96
CA GLN A 133 -21.30 -16.81 -25.68
C GLN A 133 -22.75 -17.05 -26.09
N GLU A 134 -23.71 -16.72 -25.21
CA GLU A 134 -25.14 -16.77 -25.47
C GLU A 134 -25.52 -15.79 -26.60
N SER A 135 -25.02 -14.56 -26.54
CA SER A 135 -25.23 -13.55 -27.58
C SER A 135 -24.66 -14.00 -28.92
N GLN A 136 -23.50 -14.65 -28.93
CA GLN A 136 -22.91 -15.21 -30.16
C GLN A 136 -23.73 -16.38 -30.71
N ARG A 137 -24.27 -17.26 -29.86
CA ARG A 137 -25.15 -18.36 -30.30
C ARG A 137 -26.45 -17.82 -30.88
N HIS A 138 -27.06 -16.86 -30.19
CA HIS A 138 -28.27 -16.20 -30.64
C HIS A 138 -28.07 -15.50 -32.00
N ASN A 139 -26.99 -14.74 -32.16
CA ASN A 139 -26.68 -14.06 -33.41
C ASN A 139 -26.45 -15.05 -34.56
N LYS A 140 -25.71 -16.14 -34.30
CA LYS A 140 -25.51 -17.21 -35.30
C LYS A 140 -26.83 -17.89 -35.70
N MET A 141 -27.74 -18.09 -34.76
CA MET A 141 -29.07 -18.66 -35.06
C MET A 141 -29.89 -17.70 -35.93
N MET A 142 -29.91 -16.40 -35.59
CA MET A 142 -30.60 -15.39 -36.38
C MET A 142 -30.02 -15.28 -37.81
N GLU A 143 -28.70 -15.33 -37.95
CA GLU A 143 -28.02 -15.37 -39.25
C GLU A 143 -28.35 -16.65 -40.03
N ALA A 144 -28.40 -17.81 -39.39
CA ALA A 144 -28.75 -19.08 -40.04
C ALA A 144 -30.21 -19.10 -40.54
N VAL A 145 -31.14 -18.58 -39.73
CA VAL A 145 -32.56 -18.43 -40.10
C VAL A 145 -32.72 -17.43 -41.25
N ALA A 146 -32.03 -16.29 -41.21
CA ALA A 146 -32.06 -15.31 -42.28
C ALA A 146 -31.48 -15.84 -43.60
N LEU A 147 -30.48 -16.72 -43.53
CA LEU A 147 -29.89 -17.40 -44.69
C LEU A 147 -30.69 -18.64 -45.15
N GLY A 148 -31.78 -19.01 -44.46
CA GLY A 148 -32.56 -20.21 -44.75
C GLY A 148 -31.80 -21.53 -44.52
N LYS A 149 -30.67 -21.50 -43.80
CA LYS A 149 -29.84 -22.68 -43.50
C LYS A 149 -30.58 -23.57 -42.50
N GLY A 150 -31.27 -24.58 -43.03
CA GLY A 150 -32.09 -25.53 -42.27
C GLY A 150 -33.37 -25.94 -43.01
N MET A 151 -33.76 -25.21 -44.05
CA MET A 151 -34.88 -25.53 -44.95
C MET A 151 -34.32 -25.87 -46.33
N PHE A 152 -34.57 -27.07 -46.84
CA PHE A 152 -34.17 -27.45 -48.19
C PHE A 152 -35.32 -28.11 -48.95
N LEU A 153 -35.34 -27.91 -50.27
CA LEU A 153 -36.32 -28.54 -51.14
C LEU A 153 -35.81 -29.92 -51.57
N ARG A 154 -36.64 -30.95 -51.38
CA ARG A 154 -36.37 -32.31 -51.91
C ARG A 154 -37.40 -32.65 -52.98
N PRO A 155 -36.98 -33.17 -54.14
CA PRO A 155 -37.91 -33.63 -55.17
C PRO A 155 -38.74 -34.82 -54.68
N CYS A 156 -40.04 -34.77 -54.91
CA CYS A 156 -41.03 -35.82 -54.64
C CYS A 156 -41.82 -36.13 -55.92
N LYS A 157 -42.55 -37.26 -55.93
CA LYS A 157 -43.31 -37.74 -57.10
C LYS A 157 -44.27 -36.72 -57.73
N THR A 158 -44.71 -35.72 -56.96
CA THR A 158 -45.69 -34.70 -57.37
C THR A 158 -45.16 -33.26 -57.20
N GLY A 159 -43.84 -33.05 -57.23
CA GLY A 159 -43.21 -31.71 -57.13
C GLY A 159 -42.12 -31.60 -56.06
N MET A 160 -41.75 -30.38 -55.68
CA MET A 160 -40.76 -30.14 -54.61
C MET A 160 -41.46 -29.95 -53.26
N ARG A 161 -41.01 -30.66 -52.23
CA ARG A 161 -41.48 -30.49 -50.85
C ARG A 161 -40.38 -29.86 -50.00
N LEU A 162 -40.80 -29.01 -49.05
CA LEU A 162 -39.92 -28.35 -48.08
C LEU A 162 -39.61 -29.32 -46.93
N PHE A 163 -38.33 -29.52 -46.64
CA PHE A 163 -37.83 -30.36 -45.55
C PHE A 163 -37.04 -29.51 -44.56
N LEU A 164 -37.22 -29.80 -43.26
CA LEU A 164 -36.43 -29.22 -42.18
C LEU A 164 -35.32 -30.18 -41.79
N GLN A 165 -34.08 -29.71 -41.70
CA GLN A 165 -32.97 -30.51 -41.19
C GLN A 165 -33.05 -30.56 -39.64
N PRO A 166 -32.97 -31.75 -39.01
CA PRO A 166 -33.05 -31.85 -37.56
C PRO A 166 -31.85 -31.18 -36.89
N TYR A 167 -32.10 -30.49 -35.79
CA TYR A 167 -31.08 -29.83 -34.97
C TYR A 167 -30.24 -30.87 -34.23
N THR A 168 -28.98 -31.03 -34.63
CA THR A 168 -28.01 -31.90 -33.93
C THR A 168 -27.34 -31.10 -32.81
N ASN A 169 -27.58 -31.49 -31.56
CA ASN A 169 -26.90 -30.96 -30.37
C ASN A 169 -25.45 -31.46 -30.27
#